data_AF-A0A7S2GMG7-F1
#
_entry.id   AF-A0A7S2GMG7-F1
#
_cell.length_a   1.000
_cell.length_b   1.000
_cell.length_c   1.000
_cell.angle_alpha   90.00
_cell.angle_beta   90.00
_cell.angle_gamma   90.00
#
_symmetry.space_group_name_H-M   'P 1'
#
loop_
_entity.id
_entity.type
_entity.pdbx_description
1 polymer ?
#
loop_
_entity_poly.entity_id
_entity_poly.type
_entity_poly.pdbx_seq_one_letter_code
_entity_poly.pdbx_strand_id
1 'polypeptide(L)'
;EMASSSEGAPDDDDVVLRVPVFLRPADPQTPLCLFQYPLRPRWRPYHLDQLRGAKVRPEQRRVKLTLGQECSAEHYNEESTSPMQSITLDSTSTCSKTSYAIGQLTMDEQGEPQSICLTPLASTVQLRPSLESLAHPTDGDGKAKAGSSSKVDGEDDDAAMGEAEDDDEEAEEDMVAGASAMLPTFRAAQTEREIEARRNSHAYMMEQRETEPWSTAVLHAPESTPAMEMRARCFEHHVT
;
A
#
# COMPACT_ATOMS: atom_id res chain seq x y z
N GLU A 1 62.51 35.72 -30.81
CA GLU A 1 62.11 35.11 -29.53
C GLU A 1 60.61 34.86 -29.54
N MET A 2 60.23 33.70 -29.02
CA MET A 2 58.88 33.16 -28.99
C MET A 2 58.08 33.80 -27.86
N ALA A 3 56.79 34.04 -28.09
CA ALA A 3 55.78 34.09 -27.03
C ALA A 3 54.45 33.62 -27.63
N SER A 4 54.32 32.29 -27.75
CA SER A 4 53.04 31.63 -27.95
C SER A 4 52.37 31.55 -26.58
N SER A 5 51.53 32.51 -26.25
CA SER A 5 50.63 32.42 -25.10
C SER A 5 49.53 31.41 -25.43
N SER A 6 49.71 30.16 -25.01
CA SER A 6 48.61 29.21 -24.95
C SER A 6 47.73 29.62 -23.77
N GLU A 7 46.59 30.27 -24.07
CA GLU A 7 45.48 30.39 -23.14
C GLU A 7 45.06 28.97 -22.71
N GLY A 8 45.39 28.62 -21.47
CA GLY A 8 44.94 27.39 -20.83
C GLY A 8 43.45 27.48 -20.60
N ALA A 9 42.71 26.54 -21.17
CA ALA A 9 41.29 26.37 -20.92
C ALA A 9 41.03 26.20 -19.40
N PRO A 10 40.19 27.04 -18.78
CA PRO A 10 39.82 26.86 -17.38
C PRO A 10 38.52 26.06 -17.29
N ASP A 11 38.59 24.74 -17.46
CA ASP A 11 37.42 23.86 -17.28
C ASP A 11 37.84 22.49 -16.71
N ASP A 12 38.59 22.49 -15.60
CA ASP A 12 38.71 21.30 -14.75
C ASP A 12 37.91 21.59 -13.46
N ASP A 13 36.74 20.95 -13.32
CA ASP A 13 35.98 20.93 -12.07
C ASP A 13 36.84 20.25 -10.99
N ASP A 14 37.44 21.05 -10.12
CA ASP A 14 38.26 20.55 -9.02
C ASP A 14 37.41 19.68 -8.07
N VAL A 15 37.81 18.42 -7.90
CA VAL A 15 37.18 17.51 -6.94
C VAL A 15 37.47 18.02 -5.52
N VAL A 16 36.49 18.71 -4.94
CA VAL A 16 36.57 19.25 -3.57
C VAL A 16 36.59 18.14 -2.52
N LEU A 17 35.88 17.03 -2.78
CA LEU A 17 35.69 15.97 -1.79
C LEU A 17 35.46 14.61 -2.43
N ARG A 18 36.13 13.58 -1.88
CA ARG A 18 35.98 12.19 -2.29
C ARG A 18 35.36 11.40 -1.14
N VAL A 19 34.09 11.04 -1.28
CA VAL A 19 33.36 10.27 -0.27
C VAL A 19 33.28 8.81 -0.71
N PRO A 20 33.79 7.84 0.09
CA PRO A 20 33.63 6.42 -0.22
C PRO A 20 32.17 6.02 -0.11
N VAL A 21 31.71 5.27 -1.12
CA VAL A 21 30.34 4.74 -1.20
C VAL A 21 30.37 3.23 -1.06
N PHE A 22 29.74 2.73 -0.01
CA PHE A 22 29.59 1.30 0.26
C PHE A 22 28.19 0.85 -0.14
N LEU A 23 28.08 -0.26 -0.87
CA LEU A 23 26.80 -0.87 -1.21
C LEU A 23 26.60 -2.13 -0.38
N ARG A 24 25.49 -2.18 0.37
CA ARG A 24 25.08 -3.38 1.10
C ARG A 24 24.24 -4.28 0.20
N PRO A 25 24.47 -5.60 0.23
CA PRO A 25 23.57 -6.53 -0.45
C PRO A 25 22.19 -6.51 0.22
N ALA A 26 21.15 -6.80 -0.56
CA ALA A 26 19.82 -6.99 -0.01
C ALA A 26 19.80 -8.22 0.92
N ASP A 27 19.46 -8.03 2.18
CA ASP A 27 19.28 -9.13 3.14
C ASP A 27 17.82 -9.64 3.08
N PRO A 28 17.60 -10.90 2.67
CA PRO A 28 16.25 -11.49 2.63
C PRO A 28 15.57 -11.54 4.01
N GLN A 29 16.33 -11.58 5.10
CA GLN A 29 15.80 -11.64 6.47
C GLN A 29 15.33 -10.28 6.98
N THR A 30 15.87 -9.18 6.43
CA THR A 30 15.55 -7.81 6.86
C THR A 30 15.23 -6.93 5.65
N PRO A 31 14.09 -7.18 4.97
CA PRO A 31 13.69 -6.38 3.82
C PRO A 31 13.32 -4.96 4.26
N LEU A 32 14.03 -3.97 3.70
CA LEU A 32 13.79 -2.57 3.99
C LEU A 32 12.58 -2.06 3.20
N CYS A 33 11.63 -1.42 3.88
CA CYS A 33 10.42 -0.87 3.26
C CYS A 33 10.30 0.63 3.55
N LEU A 34 9.91 1.42 2.55
CA LEU A 34 9.70 2.86 2.69
C LEU A 34 8.21 3.15 2.81
N PHE A 35 7.81 3.74 3.94
CA PHE A 35 6.44 4.17 4.17
C PHE A 35 6.28 5.63 3.76
N GLN A 36 5.35 5.88 2.85
CA GLN A 36 5.01 7.23 2.39
C GLN A 36 3.61 7.61 2.86
N TYR A 37 3.43 8.88 3.22
CA TYR A 37 2.16 9.44 3.67
C TYR A 37 1.72 10.57 2.75
N PRO A 38 1.17 10.29 1.54
CA PRO A 38 0.89 11.32 0.54
C PRO A 38 -0.07 12.42 1.01
N LEU A 39 -0.96 12.10 1.95
CA LEU A 39 -1.99 13.01 2.46
C LEU A 39 -1.54 13.82 3.68
N ARG A 40 -0.30 13.65 4.15
CA ARG A 40 0.24 14.41 5.29
C ARG A 40 1.39 15.30 4.84
N PRO A 41 1.34 16.61 5.14
CA PRO A 41 2.47 17.49 4.88
C PRO A 41 3.61 17.22 5.86
N ARG A 42 4.83 17.58 5.48
CA ARG A 42 6.05 17.30 6.25
C ARG A 42 6.05 17.92 7.65
N TRP A 43 5.35 19.04 7.85
CA TRP A 43 5.23 19.74 9.13
C TRP A 43 4.14 19.14 10.06
N ARG A 44 3.35 18.18 9.59
CA ARG A 44 2.33 17.47 10.38
C ARG A 44 2.40 15.96 10.16
N PRO A 45 3.46 15.30 10.64
CA PRO A 45 3.60 13.85 10.57
C PRO A 45 2.53 13.14 11.43
N TYR A 46 2.36 11.83 11.22
CA TYR A 46 1.58 11.01 12.13
C TYR A 46 2.36 10.78 13.43
N HIS A 47 1.69 10.93 14.58
CA HIS A 47 2.25 10.58 15.88
C HIS A 47 2.25 9.06 16.03
N LEU A 48 3.37 8.42 15.68
CA LEU A 48 3.52 6.98 15.78
C LEU A 48 3.50 6.48 17.24
N ASP A 49 3.68 7.37 18.23
CA ASP A 49 3.53 7.08 19.66
C ASP A 49 2.10 6.68 20.03
N GLN A 50 1.10 7.13 19.25
CA GLN A 50 -0.31 6.79 19.44
C GLN A 50 -0.73 5.56 18.63
N LEU A 51 0.23 4.79 18.09
CA LEU A 51 -0.05 3.57 17.36
C LEU A 51 -0.64 2.51 18.31
N ARG A 52 -1.89 2.13 18.06
CA ARG A 52 -2.60 1.09 18.82
C ARG A 52 -2.31 -0.31 18.30
N GLY A 53 -1.96 -0.44 17.02
CA GLY A 53 -1.56 -1.71 16.44
C GLY A 53 -1.06 -1.57 15.02
N ALA A 54 -0.13 -2.46 14.65
CA ALA A 54 0.33 -2.64 13.29
C ALA A 54 0.08 -4.09 12.85
N LYS A 55 -0.38 -4.26 11.62
CA LYS A 55 -0.54 -5.55 10.98
C LYS A 55 0.19 -5.53 9.65
N VAL A 56 0.84 -6.64 9.31
CA VAL A 56 1.63 -6.77 8.09
C VAL A 56 1.25 -8.07 7.39
N ARG A 57 1.32 -8.05 6.06
CA ARG A 57 1.30 -9.21 5.17
C ARG A 57 2.64 -9.23 4.44
N PRO A 58 3.64 -10.00 4.92
CA PRO A 58 5.00 -9.94 4.41
C PRO A 58 5.13 -10.32 2.93
N GLU A 59 4.38 -11.32 2.43
CA GLU A 59 4.50 -11.78 1.03
C GLU A 59 3.94 -10.74 0.07
N GLN A 60 2.78 -10.17 0.41
CA GLN A 60 2.14 -9.12 -0.38
C GLN A 60 2.64 -7.71 -0.11
N ARG A 61 3.52 -7.56 0.89
CA ARG A 61 4.09 -6.28 1.33
C ARG A 61 2.99 -5.26 1.65
N ARG A 62 1.92 -5.72 2.31
CA ARG A 62 0.84 -4.85 2.81
C ARG A 62 1.02 -4.57 4.29
N VAL A 63 0.68 -3.37 4.69
CA VAL A 63 0.81 -2.86 6.05
C VAL A 63 -0.46 -2.10 6.39
N LYS A 64 -1.02 -2.41 7.56
CA LYS A 64 -2.18 -1.73 8.12
C LYS A 64 -1.80 -1.18 9.49
N LEU A 65 -1.91 0.13 9.66
CA LEU A 65 -1.58 0.82 10.91
C LEU A 65 -2.85 1.39 11.51
N THR A 66 -3.11 1.10 12.79
CA THR A 66 -4.22 1.71 13.52
C THR A 66 -3.66 2.73 14.50
N LEU A 67 -3.94 4.00 14.23
CA LEU A 67 -3.50 5.14 15.04
C LEU A 67 -4.66 5.62 15.91
N GLY A 68 -4.39 5.95 17.17
CA GLY A 68 -5.33 6.69 17.99
C GLY A 68 -5.56 8.10 17.44
N GLN A 69 -6.76 8.63 17.66
CA GLN A 69 -7.06 10.03 17.40
C GLN A 69 -7.13 10.80 18.72
N GLU A 70 -6.54 11.98 18.73
CA GLU A 70 -6.71 12.94 19.83
C GLU A 70 -8.13 13.50 19.78
N CYS A 71 -8.96 13.06 20.71
CA CYS A 71 -10.36 13.46 20.83
C CYS A 71 -10.45 14.70 21.73
N SER A 72 -9.85 15.81 21.30
CA SER A 72 -10.04 17.10 21.99
C SER A 72 -11.42 17.67 21.64
N ALA A 73 -12.14 18.18 22.63
CA ALA A 73 -13.51 18.71 22.48
C ALA A 73 -13.64 19.83 21.42
N GLU A 74 -12.54 20.51 21.07
CA GLU A 74 -12.52 21.57 20.05
C GLU A 74 -12.55 21.02 18.62
N HIS A 75 -12.04 19.81 18.40
CA HIS A 75 -11.81 19.24 17.07
C HIS A 75 -12.48 17.89 16.86
N TYR A 76 -13.22 17.41 17.87
CA TYR A 76 -13.87 16.11 17.86
C TYR A 76 -15.33 16.26 18.30
N ASN A 77 -16.25 15.79 17.45
CA ASN A 77 -17.67 15.76 17.78
C ASN A 77 -18.02 14.40 18.42
N GLU A 78 -18.13 14.39 19.74
CA GLU A 78 -18.55 13.23 20.52
C GLU A 78 -20.01 12.84 20.27
N GLU A 79 -20.86 13.78 19.83
CA GLU A 79 -22.29 13.57 19.54
C GLU A 79 -22.52 13.02 18.12
N SER A 80 -21.46 12.74 17.36
CA SER A 80 -21.60 12.15 16.03
C SER A 80 -22.17 10.72 16.10
N THR A 81 -22.98 10.35 15.09
CA THR A 81 -23.61 9.02 14.99
C THR A 81 -22.60 7.86 15.02
N SER A 82 -21.36 8.13 14.58
CA SER A 82 -20.26 7.16 14.58
C SER A 82 -18.98 7.82 15.10
N PRO A 83 -18.77 7.90 16.43
CA PRO A 83 -17.58 8.51 17.00
C PRO A 83 -16.33 7.69 16.66
N MET A 84 -15.42 8.26 15.87
CA MET A 84 -14.21 7.58 15.41
C MET A 84 -13.00 7.95 16.29
N GLN A 85 -12.65 7.08 17.24
CA GLN A 85 -11.52 7.30 18.15
C GLN A 85 -10.16 6.84 17.60
N SER A 86 -10.16 6.21 16.42
CA SER A 86 -8.95 5.71 15.77
C SER A 86 -9.07 5.78 14.26
N ILE A 87 -7.97 6.11 13.61
CA ILE A 87 -7.85 6.10 12.15
C ILE A 87 -7.00 4.92 11.73
N THR A 88 -7.48 4.17 10.75
CA THR A 88 -6.72 3.06 10.16
C THR A 88 -6.12 3.51 8.84
N LEU A 89 -4.81 3.30 8.68
CA LEU A 89 -4.09 3.51 7.43
C LEU A 89 -3.90 2.16 6.76
N ASP A 90 -4.34 2.01 5.52
CA ASP A 90 -4.06 0.85 4.69
C ASP A 90 -3.02 1.21 3.62
N SER A 91 -2.12 0.28 3.36
CA SER A 91 -1.07 0.43 2.38
C SER A 91 -1.57 0.07 0.98
N THR A 92 -1.17 0.87 0.01
CA THR A 92 -1.16 0.48 -1.40
C THR A 92 0.29 0.29 -1.83
N SER A 93 0.62 -0.90 -2.33
CA SER A 93 1.93 -1.18 -2.90
C SER A 93 2.11 -0.39 -4.20
N THR A 94 3.22 0.31 -4.34
CA THR A 94 3.55 1.02 -5.58
C THR A 94 4.59 0.22 -6.35
N CYS A 95 4.29 -0.11 -7.61
CA CYS A 95 5.27 -0.74 -8.48
C CYS A 95 6.35 0.29 -8.83
N SER A 96 7.54 0.09 -8.28
CA SER A 96 8.71 0.89 -8.64
C SER A 96 9.25 0.42 -10.00
N LYS A 97 9.28 1.32 -10.99
CA LYS A 97 9.90 1.06 -12.30
C LYS A 97 11.44 1.06 -12.25
N THR A 98 12.02 1.47 -11.12
CA THR A 98 13.45 1.66 -10.91
C THR A 98 13.89 1.07 -9.57
N SER A 99 15.16 0.71 -9.44
CA SER A 99 15.76 0.35 -8.15
C SER A 99 15.93 1.60 -7.28
N TYR A 100 15.42 1.53 -6.04
CA TYR A 100 15.61 2.56 -5.02
C TYR A 100 16.54 2.03 -3.93
N ALA A 101 17.31 2.93 -3.32
CA ALA A 101 18.16 2.63 -2.18
C ALA A 101 18.05 3.75 -1.14
N ILE A 102 18.30 3.40 0.12
CA ILE A 102 18.42 4.35 1.23
C ILE A 102 19.92 4.52 1.51
N GLY A 103 20.40 5.76 1.51
CA GLY A 103 21.77 6.11 1.85
C GLY A 103 21.88 6.67 3.26
N GLN A 104 22.71 6.05 4.11
CA GLN A 104 23.15 6.65 5.37
C GLN A 104 24.47 7.37 5.14
N LEU A 105 24.50 8.66 5.47
CA LEU A 105 25.71 9.48 5.44
C LEU A 105 26.32 9.53 6.85
N THR A 106 27.56 9.07 6.99
CA THR A 106 28.33 9.17 8.23
C THR A 106 29.21 10.40 8.15
N MET A 107 29.14 11.25 9.18
CA MET A 107 29.96 12.45 9.31
C MET A 107 31.09 12.19 10.32
N ASP A 108 32.22 12.86 10.14
CA ASP A 108 33.31 12.89 11.12
C ASP A 108 33.04 13.89 12.27
N GLU A 109 33.97 13.97 13.23
CA GLU A 109 33.88 14.91 14.36
C GLU A 109 33.95 16.40 13.93
N GLN A 110 34.41 16.66 12.71
CA GLN A 110 34.60 18.00 12.14
C GLN A 110 33.41 18.41 11.25
N GLY A 111 32.44 17.50 11.03
CA GLY A 111 31.25 17.71 10.22
C GLY A 111 31.40 17.37 8.74
N GLU A 112 32.54 16.82 8.33
CA GLU A 112 32.81 16.41 6.95
C GLU A 112 32.28 14.98 6.70
N PRO A 113 31.78 14.68 5.48
CA PRO A 113 31.24 13.38 5.15
C PRO A 113 32.33 12.33 5.02
N GLN A 114 32.32 11.36 5.93
CA GLN A 114 33.31 10.28 5.98
C GLN A 114 32.98 9.15 4.99
N SER A 115 31.71 8.73 4.92
CA SER A 115 31.27 7.64 4.04
C SER A 115 29.77 7.62 3.82
N ILE A 116 29.33 7.01 2.71
CA ILE A 116 27.93 6.76 2.40
C ILE A 116 27.70 5.25 2.32
N CYS A 117 26.72 4.74 3.07
CA CYS A 117 26.28 3.35 2.99
C CYS A 117 24.92 3.26 2.31
N LEU A 118 24.85 2.61 1.14
CA LEU A 118 23.64 2.40 0.36
C LEU A 118 23.04 1.02 0.66
N THR A 119 21.76 1.00 1.02
CA THR A 119 20.98 -0.24 1.22
C THR A 119 19.82 -0.29 0.23
N PRO A 120 19.69 -1.35 -0.58
CA PRO A 120 18.60 -1.47 -1.54
C PRO A 120 17.25 -1.60 -0.82
N LEU A 121 16.24 -0.94 -1.37
CA LEU A 121 14.89 -0.97 -0.84
C LEU A 121 14.12 -2.15 -1.42
N ALA A 122 13.47 -2.95 -0.57
CA ALA A 122 12.68 -4.10 -1.00
C ALA A 122 11.30 -3.67 -1.53
N SER A 123 10.70 -2.62 -0.94
CA SER A 123 9.43 -2.06 -1.42
C SER A 123 9.18 -0.65 -0.93
N THR A 124 8.37 0.08 -1.69
CA THR A 124 7.77 1.36 -1.32
C THR A 124 6.27 1.17 -1.16
N VAL A 125 5.71 1.63 -0.04
CA VAL A 125 4.26 1.56 0.21
C VAL A 125 3.71 2.92 0.54
N GLN A 126 2.51 3.22 0.01
CA GLN A 126 1.78 4.44 0.32
C GLN A 126 0.67 4.13 1.31
N LEU A 127 0.70 4.75 2.48
CA LEU A 127 -0.31 4.61 3.52
C LEU A 127 -1.37 5.69 3.36
N ARG A 128 -2.63 5.27 3.20
CA ARG A 128 -3.80 6.14 3.08
C ARG A 128 -4.84 5.76 4.13
N PRO A 129 -5.59 6.72 4.70
CA PRO A 129 -6.73 6.42 5.55
C PRO A 129 -7.74 5.51 4.85
N SER A 130 -8.08 4.39 5.49
CA SER A 130 -9.14 3.50 5.06
C SER A 130 -10.49 3.96 5.62
N LEU A 131 -11.55 3.83 4.84
CA LEU A 131 -12.93 4.14 5.24
C LEU A 131 -13.76 2.87 5.51
N GLU A 132 -13.11 1.74 5.81
CA GLU A 132 -13.79 0.46 6.06
C GLU A 132 -14.83 0.55 7.19
N SER A 133 -14.57 1.36 8.22
CA SER A 133 -15.50 1.60 9.32
C SER A 133 -16.80 2.29 8.90
N LEU A 134 -16.80 2.96 7.75
CA LEU A 134 -18.00 3.58 7.17
C LEU A 134 -18.73 2.64 6.20
N ALA A 135 -18.05 1.63 5.66
CA ALA A 135 -18.62 0.67 4.72
C ALA A 135 -19.50 -0.36 5.41
N HIS A 136 -19.24 -0.62 6.69
CA HIS A 136 -20.08 -1.44 7.56
C HIS A 136 -20.75 -0.54 8.60
N PRO A 137 -21.81 0.21 8.24
CA PRO A 137 -22.66 0.78 9.27
C PRO A 137 -23.19 -0.39 10.10
N THR A 138 -22.89 -0.37 11.39
CA THR A 138 -23.50 -1.26 12.38
C THR A 138 -25.00 -1.36 12.14
N ASP A 139 -25.57 -2.55 12.29
CA ASP A 139 -26.96 -2.98 12.01
C ASP A 139 -28.07 -2.19 12.76
N GLY A 140 -28.06 -0.86 12.68
CA GLY A 140 -29.03 0.08 13.26
C GLY A 140 -29.75 0.92 12.23
N ASP A 141 -29.21 1.08 11.02
CA ASP A 141 -29.86 1.76 9.88
C ASP A 141 -30.36 0.72 8.86
N GLY A 142 -31.26 -0.15 9.32
CA GLY A 142 -32.01 -1.04 8.45
C GLY A 142 -32.95 -0.26 7.53
N LYS A 143 -32.70 -0.38 6.22
CA LYS A 143 -33.55 0.04 5.07
C LYS A 143 -33.41 1.48 4.56
N ALA A 144 -32.27 1.83 3.97
CA ALA A 144 -32.28 2.65 2.75
C ALA A 144 -30.91 2.56 2.06
N LYS A 145 -30.85 1.80 0.95
CA LYS A 145 -29.94 1.93 -0.21
C LYS A 145 -29.53 0.56 -0.78
N ALA A 146 -30.54 -0.19 -1.22
CA ALA A 146 -30.47 -0.86 -2.51
C ALA A 146 -31.44 -0.07 -3.40
N GLY A 147 -30.93 0.66 -4.40
CA GLY A 147 -31.76 1.46 -5.33
C GLY A 147 -31.52 2.96 -5.27
N SER A 148 -30.44 3.43 -5.90
CA SER A 148 -30.39 4.77 -6.49
C SER A 148 -29.35 4.79 -7.61
N SER A 149 -29.63 4.02 -8.66
CA SER A 149 -29.17 4.39 -9.99
C SER A 149 -30.01 5.59 -10.41
N SER A 150 -29.44 6.79 -10.26
CA SER A 150 -30.00 8.03 -10.80
C SER A 150 -30.10 7.90 -12.32
N LYS A 151 -31.29 7.52 -12.80
CA LYS A 151 -31.75 7.76 -14.18
C LYS A 151 -31.66 9.26 -14.44
N VAL A 152 -30.76 9.66 -15.32
CA VAL A 152 -30.82 10.96 -15.98
C VAL A 152 -31.77 10.75 -17.17
N ASP A 153 -32.95 11.36 -17.06
CA ASP A 153 -33.89 11.55 -18.16
C ASP A 153 -33.25 12.43 -19.23
N GLY A 154 -33.23 11.93 -20.46
CA GLY A 154 -32.82 12.62 -21.66
C GLY A 154 -33.51 11.96 -22.84
N GLU A 155 -34.71 12.44 -23.15
CA GLU A 155 -35.44 12.16 -24.38
C GLU A 155 -34.67 12.71 -25.58
N ASP A 156 -34.33 11.85 -26.55
CA ASP A 156 -34.35 12.17 -27.97
C ASP A 156 -34.39 10.88 -28.81
N ASP A 157 -35.29 10.89 -29.79
CA ASP A 157 -35.59 9.86 -30.80
C ASP A 157 -34.37 9.48 -31.66
N ASP A 158 -34.25 8.20 -32.04
CA ASP A 158 -34.43 7.73 -33.43
C ASP A 158 -33.77 6.34 -33.66
N ALA A 159 -34.63 5.40 -34.07
CA ALA A 159 -34.42 4.20 -34.90
C ALA A 159 -33.05 3.45 -34.94
N ALA A 160 -33.05 2.18 -34.54
CA ALA A 160 -32.78 1.05 -35.47
C ALA A 160 -32.89 -0.34 -34.78
N MET A 161 -34.01 -1.00 -35.06
CA MET A 161 -34.21 -2.45 -35.29
C MET A 161 -33.01 -3.40 -35.15
N GLY A 162 -33.20 -4.45 -34.35
CA GLY A 162 -32.39 -5.67 -34.34
C GLY A 162 -33.02 -6.71 -33.41
N GLU A 163 -34.03 -7.41 -33.93
CA GLU A 163 -34.85 -8.41 -33.24
C GLU A 163 -34.10 -9.68 -32.83
N ALA A 164 -34.47 -10.21 -31.66
CA ALA A 164 -34.62 -11.64 -31.42
C ALA A 164 -35.58 -11.83 -30.20
N GLU A 165 -36.85 -11.99 -30.54
CA GLU A 165 -37.87 -12.82 -29.87
C GLU A 165 -37.26 -14.18 -29.47
N ASP A 166 -37.66 -14.98 -28.48
CA ASP A 166 -38.72 -15.11 -27.48
C ASP A 166 -38.06 -16.10 -26.46
N ASP A 167 -38.43 -16.25 -25.20
CA ASP A 167 -39.69 -16.89 -24.80
C ASP A 167 -39.79 -16.80 -23.28
N ASP A 168 -40.93 -16.33 -22.82
CA ASP A 168 -41.31 -16.06 -21.44
C ASP A 168 -42.30 -17.16 -21.04
N GLU A 169 -41.91 -18.04 -20.12
CA GLU A 169 -42.88 -18.86 -19.38
C GLU A 169 -42.62 -18.72 -17.88
N GLU A 170 -43.44 -17.84 -17.29
CA GLU A 170 -43.80 -17.77 -15.88
C GLU A 170 -44.28 -19.13 -15.35
N ALA A 171 -43.72 -19.58 -14.24
CA ALA A 171 -44.38 -20.52 -13.33
C ALA A 171 -43.91 -20.26 -11.89
N GLU A 172 -44.79 -19.65 -11.12
CA GLU A 172 -44.63 -19.47 -9.68
C GLU A 172 -44.89 -20.76 -8.88
N GLU A 173 -44.31 -20.78 -7.67
CA GLU A 173 -44.65 -21.57 -6.46
C GLU A 173 -44.27 -23.07 -6.42
N ASP A 174 -43.39 -23.46 -5.49
CA ASP A 174 -43.80 -24.10 -4.21
C ASP A 174 -42.59 -24.37 -3.28
N MET A 175 -42.84 -24.25 -1.98
CA MET A 175 -41.88 -24.38 -0.89
C MET A 175 -41.97 -25.79 -0.28
N VAL A 176 -40.97 -26.66 -0.45
CA VAL A 176 -40.85 -27.87 0.39
C VAL A 176 -39.40 -28.17 0.76
N ALA A 177 -39.14 -28.09 2.06
CA ALA A 177 -37.93 -28.56 2.71
C ALA A 177 -37.83 -30.10 2.65
N GLY A 178 -36.63 -30.62 2.38
CA GLY A 178 -36.28 -32.00 2.73
C GLY A 178 -35.47 -32.74 1.67
N ALA A 179 -34.29 -33.22 2.09
CA ALA A 179 -33.34 -34.06 1.35
C ALA A 179 -32.50 -33.34 0.28
N SER A 180 -31.40 -32.73 0.72
CA SER A 180 -30.30 -32.34 -0.17
C SER A 180 -29.63 -33.61 -0.71
N ALA A 181 -30.12 -34.10 -1.84
CA ALA A 181 -29.38 -35.04 -2.66
C ALA A 181 -28.18 -34.29 -3.25
N MET A 182 -26.97 -34.64 -2.81
CA MET A 182 -25.72 -34.22 -3.45
C MET A 182 -25.69 -34.75 -4.88
N LEU A 183 -26.30 -34.03 -5.81
CA LEU A 183 -26.07 -34.23 -7.23
C LEU A 183 -24.62 -33.85 -7.52
N PRO A 184 -23.80 -34.75 -8.08
CA PRO A 184 -22.45 -34.39 -8.48
C PRO A 184 -22.56 -33.36 -9.60
N THR A 185 -22.27 -32.10 -9.29
CA THR A 185 -22.08 -31.06 -10.30
C THR A 185 -20.82 -31.44 -11.08
N PHE A 186 -20.99 -32.09 -12.23
CA PHE A 186 -19.91 -32.33 -13.16
C PHE A 186 -19.42 -30.96 -13.67
N ARG A 187 -18.22 -30.56 -13.21
CA ARG A 187 -17.55 -29.39 -13.77
C ARG A 187 -17.13 -29.75 -15.18
N ALA A 188 -17.76 -29.11 -16.17
CA ALA A 188 -17.26 -29.14 -17.54
C ALA A 188 -15.76 -28.80 -17.53
N ALA A 189 -14.95 -29.56 -18.27
CA ALA A 189 -13.52 -29.30 -18.41
C ALA A 189 -13.36 -27.90 -19.02
N GLN A 190 -13.09 -26.91 -18.17
CA GLN A 190 -12.88 -25.53 -18.60
C GLN A 190 -11.68 -25.48 -19.52
N THR A 191 -11.83 -24.70 -20.60
CA THR A 191 -10.75 -24.52 -21.57
C THR A 191 -9.57 -23.81 -20.91
N GLU A 192 -8.35 -24.13 -21.34
CA GLU A 192 -7.11 -23.55 -20.79
C GLU A 192 -7.12 -22.00 -20.85
N ARG A 193 -7.72 -21.45 -21.91
CA ARG A 193 -7.92 -19.99 -22.09
C ARG A 193 -8.84 -19.37 -21.06
N GLU A 194 -9.89 -20.07 -20.63
CA GLU A 194 -10.83 -19.60 -19.62
C GLU A 194 -10.21 -19.66 -18.21
N ILE A 195 -9.39 -20.69 -17.95
CA ILE A 195 -8.61 -20.80 -16.72
C ILE A 195 -7.60 -19.64 -16.63
N GLU A 196 -6.93 -19.30 -17.74
CA GLU A 196 -5.98 -18.18 -17.79
C GLU A 196 -6.68 -16.81 -17.68
N ALA A 197 -7.82 -16.63 -18.34
CA ALA A 197 -8.64 -15.43 -18.19
C ALA A 197 -9.12 -15.25 -16.74
N ARG A 198 -9.50 -16.35 -16.08
CA ARG A 198 -9.85 -16.34 -14.65
C ARG A 198 -8.64 -16.00 -13.78
N ARG A 199 -7.46 -16.55 -14.07
CA ARG A 199 -6.22 -16.22 -13.33
C ARG A 199 -5.82 -14.75 -13.46
N ASN A 200 -6.03 -14.15 -14.63
CA ASN A 200 -5.76 -12.73 -14.86
C ASN A 200 -6.90 -11.81 -14.40
N SER A 201 -8.03 -12.38 -13.95
CA SER A 201 -9.14 -11.60 -13.43
C SER A 201 -8.75 -10.92 -12.10
N HIS A 202 -9.22 -9.68 -11.94
CA HIS A 202 -8.99 -8.91 -10.71
C HIS A 202 -9.52 -9.63 -9.47
N ALA A 203 -10.66 -10.33 -9.58
CA ALA A 203 -11.25 -11.08 -8.47
C ALA A 203 -10.31 -12.18 -7.96
N TYR A 204 -9.70 -12.93 -8.87
CA TYR A 204 -8.76 -13.98 -8.49
C TYR A 204 -7.46 -13.44 -7.90
N MET A 205 -6.92 -12.35 -8.45
CA MET A 205 -5.76 -11.68 -7.87
C MET A 205 -6.04 -11.10 -6.48
N MET A 206 -7.24 -10.57 -6.24
CA MET A 206 -7.67 -10.09 -4.92
C MET A 206 -7.85 -11.23 -3.93
N GLU A 207 -8.44 -12.36 -4.36
CA GLU A 207 -8.60 -13.55 -3.51
C GLU A 207 -7.25 -14.13 -3.06
N GLN A 208 -6.29 -14.25 -3.98
CA GLN A 208 -4.92 -14.61 -3.62
C GLN A 208 -4.30 -13.61 -2.64
N ARG A 209 -4.55 -12.30 -2.85
CA ARG A 209 -4.11 -11.26 -1.92
C ARG A 209 -4.81 -11.37 -0.55
N GLU A 210 -6.04 -11.84 -0.50
CA GLU A 210 -6.77 -11.94 0.76
C GLU A 210 -6.44 -13.20 1.55
N THR A 211 -5.94 -14.24 0.87
CA THR A 211 -5.58 -15.53 1.44
C THR A 211 -4.47 -15.44 2.48
N GLU A 212 -3.51 -14.51 2.33
CA GLU A 212 -2.43 -14.34 3.31
C GLU A 212 -2.97 -13.83 4.66
N PRO A 213 -2.70 -14.49 5.79
CA PRO A 213 -3.13 -14.02 7.09
C PRO A 213 -2.37 -12.75 7.50
N TRP A 214 -3.01 -11.89 8.28
CA TRP A 214 -2.34 -10.74 8.89
C TRP A 214 -1.43 -11.21 10.03
N SER A 215 -0.16 -10.81 10.00
CA SER A 215 0.75 -10.93 11.15
C SER A 215 0.77 -9.63 11.95
N THR A 216 0.82 -9.73 13.28
CA THR A 216 0.93 -8.55 14.15
C THR A 216 2.37 -8.07 14.17
N ALA A 217 2.57 -6.77 13.98
CA ALA A 217 3.86 -6.11 14.08
C ALA A 217 3.89 -5.17 15.28
N VAL A 218 5.06 -5.05 15.90
CA VAL A 218 5.33 -4.13 17.01
C VAL A 218 6.19 -3.00 16.50
N LEU A 219 5.80 -1.76 16.80
CA LEU A 219 6.63 -0.61 16.52
C LEU A 219 7.66 -0.45 17.63
N HIS A 220 8.94 -0.36 17.24
CA HIS A 220 10.02 -0.02 18.14
C HIS A 220 10.37 1.46 17.99
N ALA A 221 10.53 2.15 19.12
CA ALA A 221 11.02 3.53 19.15
C ALA A 221 12.44 3.59 18.53
N PRO A 222 12.85 4.73 17.94
CA PRO A 222 14.16 4.84 17.29
C PRO A 222 15.35 4.57 18.23
N GLU A 223 15.17 4.82 19.52
CA GLU A 223 16.15 4.70 20.59
C GLU A 223 16.09 3.33 21.28
N SER A 224 15.18 2.46 20.85
CA SER A 224 15.06 1.10 21.36
C SER A 224 16.24 0.24 20.87
N THR A 225 16.79 -0.62 21.73
CA THR A 225 17.85 -1.58 21.38
C THR A 225 17.60 -2.34 20.07
N PRO A 226 16.42 -2.97 19.85
CA PRO A 226 16.14 -3.66 18.58
C PRO A 226 16.16 -2.73 17.36
N ALA A 227 15.77 -1.45 17.50
CA ALA A 227 15.82 -0.50 16.40
C ALA A 227 17.27 -0.09 16.07
N MET A 228 18.10 0.10 17.09
CA MET A 228 19.53 0.37 16.93
C MET A 228 20.26 -0.82 16.29
N GLU A 229 20.02 -2.04 16.77
CA GLU A 229 20.59 -3.27 16.19
C GLU A 229 20.18 -3.44 14.72
N MET A 230 18.91 -3.17 14.40
CA MET A 230 18.43 -3.22 13.02
C MET A 230 19.07 -2.13 12.15
N ARG A 231 19.25 -0.91 12.67
CA ARG A 231 19.95 0.18 11.97
C ARG A 231 21.42 -0.20 11.72
N ALA A 232 22.11 -0.75 12.72
CA ALA A 232 23.47 -1.23 12.58
C ALA A 232 23.56 -2.32 11.51
N ARG A 233 22.68 -3.32 11.54
CA ARG A 233 22.65 -4.39 10.55
C ARG A 233 22.40 -3.88 9.12
N CYS A 234 21.49 -2.93 8.95
CA CYS A 234 21.16 -2.39 7.65
C CYS A 234 22.25 -1.47 7.10
N PHE A 235 22.83 -0.59 7.94
CA PHE A 235 23.61 0.55 7.45
C PHE A 235 25.05 0.64 7.97
N GLU A 236 25.43 -0.05 9.05
CA GLU A 236 26.83 -0.08 9.47
C GLU A 236 27.65 -0.98 8.54
N HIS A 237 28.75 -0.43 8.04
CA HIS A 237 29.79 -1.19 7.37
C HIS A 237 30.86 -1.50 8.41
N HIS A 238 31.16 -2.79 8.61
CA HIS A 238 32.32 -3.17 9.40
C HIS A 238 33.55 -2.92 8.53
N VAL A 239 34.36 -1.95 8.93
CA VAL A 239 35.71 -1.78 8.35
C VAL A 239 36.54 -2.94 8.89
N THR A 240 36.71 -3.98 8.08
CA THR A 240 37.75 -5.01 8.30
C THR A 240 39.05 -4.56 7.67
#